data_AF-A0A927UFT6-F1
#
_entry.id   AF-A0A927UFT6-F1
#
_cell.length_a   1.000
_cell.length_b   1.000
_cell.length_c   1.000
_cell.angle_alpha   90.00
_cell.angle_beta   90.00
_cell.angle_gamma   90.00
#
_symmetry.space_group_name_H-M   'P 1'
#
loop_
_entity.id
_entity.type
_entity.pdbx_description
1 polymer ?
#
loop_
_entity_poly.entity_id
_entity_poly.type
_entity_poly.pdbx_seq_one_letter_code
_entity_poly.pdbx_strand_id
1 'polypeptide(L)'
;MKNNEAAIAFFKSMPKKTVAQNPYYTYDDDYGIKYSNGKMFAIEDSLQTLVVVREYFKRVFESFGTEAQILLVSRNNGDDKKLQDIIIPEIAKSMDLFFADVPVAIFVLPQVNTNVTSSVSEKFWQQYIIGNDIVPVARIHSHYVLDAYQSATDYSTLNSGSLEMVLGHINDEMIHVAYWLDEKGKDTKENVFVVEGDKNEFRIKKIPSGKPLE
;
A
#
# COMPACT_ATOMS: atom_id res chain seq x y z
N MET A 1 -17.23 -16.14 -37.50
CA MET A 1 -16.64 -16.29 -36.16
C MET A 1 -15.16 -16.74 -36.25
N LYS A 2 -14.26 -15.92 -36.82
CA LYS A 2 -12.81 -16.23 -36.91
C LYS A 2 -11.94 -15.42 -35.94
N ASN A 3 -12.54 -14.51 -35.16
CA ASN A 3 -11.80 -13.55 -34.33
C ASN A 3 -11.47 -14.07 -32.91
N ASN A 4 -12.27 -14.98 -32.34
CA ASN A 4 -12.04 -15.44 -30.96
C ASN A 4 -10.83 -16.39 -30.84
N GLU A 5 -10.66 -17.33 -31.78
CA GLU A 5 -9.54 -18.28 -31.72
C GLU A 5 -8.20 -17.58 -31.95
N ALA A 6 -8.15 -16.61 -32.87
CA ALA A 6 -6.96 -15.80 -33.12
C ALA A 6 -6.60 -14.91 -31.91
N ALA A 7 -7.61 -14.32 -31.25
CA ALA A 7 -7.40 -13.56 -30.02
C ALA A 7 -6.88 -14.46 -28.88
N ILE A 8 -7.48 -15.63 -28.67
CA ILE A 8 -7.04 -16.59 -27.65
C ILE A 8 -5.60 -17.07 -27.92
N ALA A 9 -5.26 -17.37 -29.18
CA ALA A 9 -3.91 -17.77 -29.56
C ALA A 9 -2.90 -16.64 -29.33
N PHE A 10 -3.26 -15.41 -29.67
CA PHE A 10 -2.45 -14.21 -29.41
C PHE A 10 -2.20 -14.01 -27.91
N PHE A 11 -3.24 -14.06 -27.07
CA PHE A 11 -3.09 -13.94 -25.61
C PHE A 11 -2.25 -15.08 -25.00
N LYS A 12 -2.35 -16.30 -25.52
CA LYS A 12 -1.50 -17.42 -25.10
C LYS A 12 -0.05 -17.30 -25.55
N SER A 13 0.18 -16.63 -26.69
CA SER A 13 1.53 -16.40 -27.26
C SER A 13 2.27 -15.24 -26.60
N MET A 14 1.56 -14.36 -25.87
CA MET A 14 2.22 -13.33 -25.11
C MET A 14 3.16 -13.97 -24.08
N PRO A 15 4.40 -13.45 -23.94
CA PRO A 15 5.29 -13.90 -22.89
C PRO A 15 4.54 -13.86 -21.56
N LYS A 16 4.49 -14.99 -20.83
CA LYS A 16 4.04 -14.95 -19.44
C LYS A 16 4.99 -14.01 -18.73
N LYS A 17 4.51 -12.80 -18.42
CA LYS A 17 5.29 -11.83 -17.67
C LYS A 17 5.66 -12.53 -16.37
N THR A 18 6.95 -12.81 -16.17
CA THR A 18 7.41 -13.37 -14.91
C THR A 18 6.99 -12.38 -13.86
N VAL A 19 6.00 -12.75 -13.05
CA VAL A 19 5.50 -11.89 -12.00
C VAL A 19 6.63 -11.83 -10.98
N ALA A 20 7.40 -10.74 -11.02
CA ALA A 20 8.39 -10.49 -10.00
C ALA A 20 7.66 -10.54 -8.65
N GLN A 21 8.08 -11.49 -7.80
CA GLN A 21 7.51 -11.62 -6.46
C GLN A 21 7.89 -10.40 -5.64
N ASN A 22 7.00 -10.00 -4.74
CA ASN A 22 7.30 -8.95 -3.78
C ASN A 22 8.50 -9.40 -2.92
N PRO A 23 9.62 -8.65 -2.89
CA PRO A 23 10.82 -9.06 -2.16
C PRO A 23 10.72 -8.83 -0.64
N TYR A 24 9.66 -8.18 -0.17
CA TYR A 24 9.45 -7.79 1.21
C TYR A 24 8.44 -8.69 1.92
N TYR A 25 7.41 -9.18 1.22
CA TYR A 25 6.30 -9.94 1.81
C TYR A 25 5.93 -11.18 1.03
N THR A 26 5.43 -12.18 1.75
CA THR A 26 4.74 -13.34 1.21
C THR A 26 3.43 -13.57 1.96
N TYR A 27 2.43 -14.15 1.29
CA TYR A 27 1.23 -14.62 1.96
C TYR A 27 1.37 -16.11 2.31
N ASP A 28 0.97 -16.46 3.52
CA ASP A 28 0.84 -17.81 4.02
C ASP A 28 -0.63 -18.08 4.38
N ASP A 29 -1.21 -19.15 3.84
CA ASP A 29 -2.65 -19.42 4.01
C ASP A 29 -3.05 -19.72 5.46
N ASP A 30 -2.11 -20.26 6.26
CA ASP A 30 -2.36 -20.65 7.65
C ASP A 30 -2.14 -19.48 8.62
N TYR A 31 -1.16 -18.62 8.32
CA TYR A 31 -0.68 -17.61 9.27
C TYR A 31 -0.89 -16.16 8.81
N GLY A 32 -1.18 -15.91 7.53
CA GLY A 32 -1.34 -14.58 6.95
C GLY A 32 -0.03 -14.03 6.37
N ILE A 33 0.19 -12.72 6.51
CA ILE A 33 1.32 -12.03 5.87
C ILE A 33 2.62 -12.29 6.64
N LYS A 34 3.68 -12.66 5.91
CA LYS A 34 5.03 -12.85 6.42
C LYS A 34 6.00 -11.88 5.75
N TYR A 35 7.01 -11.47 6.49
CA TYR A 35 8.20 -10.86 5.90
C TYR A 35 8.98 -11.90 5.09
N SER A 36 9.77 -11.46 4.12
CA SER A 36 10.59 -12.35 3.29
C SER A 36 11.65 -13.15 4.08
N ASN A 37 11.97 -12.73 5.31
CA ASN A 37 12.81 -13.48 6.25
C ASN A 37 12.06 -14.60 7.01
N GLY A 38 10.76 -14.79 6.73
CA GLY A 38 9.91 -15.83 7.32
C GLY A 38 9.24 -15.46 8.65
N LYS A 39 9.57 -14.31 9.25
CA LYS A 39 8.85 -13.80 10.44
C LYS A 39 7.44 -13.33 10.05
N MET A 40 6.51 -13.44 10.99
CA MET A 40 5.17 -12.89 10.83
C MET A 40 5.21 -11.37 10.73
N PHE A 41 4.36 -10.80 9.88
CA PHE A 41 4.17 -9.37 9.81
C PHE A 41 3.68 -8.84 11.17
N ALA A 42 4.35 -7.81 11.68
CA ALA A 42 4.05 -7.16 12.94
C ALA A 42 4.01 -5.65 12.68
N ILE A 43 2.83 -5.07 12.81
CA ILE A 43 2.56 -3.65 12.53
C ILE A 43 3.33 -2.72 13.48
N GLU A 44 3.64 -3.23 14.67
CA GLU A 44 4.38 -2.58 15.75
C GLU A 44 5.77 -2.14 15.28
N ASP A 45 6.42 -2.97 14.45
CA ASP A 45 7.73 -2.70 13.88
C ASP A 45 7.70 -1.49 12.92
N SER A 46 6.51 -1.02 12.53
CA SER A 46 6.30 0.09 11.61
C SER A 46 5.68 1.32 12.27
N LEU A 47 5.47 1.30 13.60
CA LEU A 47 4.69 2.31 14.31
C LEU A 47 5.23 3.74 14.14
N GLN A 48 6.54 3.93 14.21
CA GLN A 48 7.14 5.26 14.03
C GLN A 48 6.83 5.83 12.64
N THR A 49 6.94 5.01 11.60
CA THR A 49 6.63 5.40 10.22
C THR A 49 5.13 5.69 10.07
N LEU A 50 4.27 4.87 10.65
CA LEU A 50 2.81 5.08 10.61
C LEU A 50 2.38 6.37 11.31
N VAL A 51 3.02 6.74 12.43
CA VAL A 51 2.77 8.02 13.10
C VAL A 51 3.14 9.20 12.20
N VAL A 52 4.30 9.14 11.52
CA VAL A 52 4.70 10.20 10.56
C VAL A 52 3.71 10.30 9.41
N VAL A 53 3.28 9.17 8.86
CA VAL A 53 2.29 9.12 7.77
C VAL A 53 0.93 9.68 8.23
N ARG A 54 0.46 9.31 9.43
CA ARG A 54 -0.78 9.84 10.01
C ARG A 54 -0.71 11.37 10.16
N GLU A 55 0.38 11.89 10.71
CA GLU A 55 0.56 13.34 10.88
C GLU A 55 0.59 14.08 9.54
N TYR A 56 1.16 13.49 8.49
CA TYR A 56 1.02 14.02 7.14
C TYR A 56 -0.44 14.05 6.67
N PHE A 57 -1.17 12.94 6.82
CA PHE A 57 -2.57 12.88 6.41
C PHE A 57 -3.47 13.87 7.16
N LYS A 58 -3.25 14.04 8.47
CA LYS A 58 -3.95 15.06 9.28
C LYS A 58 -3.76 16.46 8.69
N ARG A 59 -2.50 16.83 8.38
CA ARG A 59 -2.18 18.13 7.80
C ARG A 59 -2.81 18.34 6.42
N VAL A 60 -2.86 17.30 5.58
CA VAL A 60 -3.53 17.37 4.28
C VAL A 60 -5.03 17.62 4.48
N PHE A 61 -5.66 16.87 5.39
CA PHE A 61 -7.08 17.05 5.67
C PHE A 61 -7.38 18.43 6.27
N GLU A 62 -6.60 18.90 7.23
CA GLU A 62 -6.74 20.24 7.83
C GLU A 62 -6.59 21.37 6.81
N SER A 63 -5.73 21.18 5.80
CA SER A 63 -5.45 22.19 4.78
C SER A 63 -6.45 22.17 3.62
N PHE A 64 -6.93 20.99 3.22
CA PHE A 64 -7.65 20.80 1.96
C PHE A 64 -8.99 20.08 2.11
N GLY A 65 -9.29 19.47 3.26
CA GLY A 65 -10.50 18.69 3.48
C GLY A 65 -10.57 17.40 2.64
N THR A 66 -9.40 16.85 2.26
CA THR A 66 -9.31 15.67 1.40
C THR A 66 -8.53 14.54 2.05
N GLU A 67 -8.78 13.33 1.58
CA GLU A 67 -7.92 12.17 1.81
C GLU A 67 -6.60 12.30 1.04
N ALA A 68 -5.65 11.40 1.31
CA ALA A 68 -4.40 11.31 0.56
C ALA A 68 -3.83 9.90 0.60
N GLN A 69 -2.85 9.65 -0.27
CA GLN A 69 -2.04 8.45 -0.27
C GLN A 69 -0.55 8.77 -0.35
N ILE A 70 0.25 7.83 0.15
CA ILE A 70 1.70 7.85 0.06
C ILE A 70 2.22 6.51 -0.45
N LEU A 71 3.46 6.53 -0.94
CA LEU A 71 4.21 5.36 -1.35
C LEU A 71 5.44 5.21 -0.46
N LEU A 72 5.62 4.04 0.15
CA LEU A 72 6.85 3.65 0.81
C LEU A 72 7.74 2.89 -0.16
N VAL A 73 8.99 3.33 -0.31
CA VAL A 73 10.00 2.63 -1.12
C VAL A 73 11.25 2.37 -0.28
N SER A 74 11.96 1.29 -0.61
CA SER A 74 13.18 0.94 0.12
C SER A 74 14.32 1.89 -0.24
N ARG A 75 15.12 2.25 0.77
CA ARG A 75 16.41 2.93 0.55
C ARG A 75 17.54 1.97 0.17
N ASN A 76 17.35 0.67 0.30
CA ASN A 76 18.42 -0.33 0.10
C ASN A 76 18.71 -0.62 -1.38
N ASN A 77 17.75 -0.39 -2.27
CA ASN A 77 17.84 -0.75 -3.68
C ASN A 77 17.89 0.47 -4.62
N GLY A 78 17.94 1.69 -4.06
CA GLY A 78 17.98 2.94 -4.83
C GLY A 78 16.66 3.35 -5.46
N ASP A 79 15.54 2.72 -5.10
CA ASP A 79 14.21 3.11 -5.59
C ASP A 79 13.83 4.53 -5.16
N ASP A 80 14.30 4.97 -3.99
CA ASP A 80 14.15 6.34 -3.51
C ASP A 80 14.81 7.36 -4.45
N LYS A 81 16.03 7.07 -4.94
CA LYS A 81 16.75 7.94 -5.88
C LYS A 81 16.01 8.07 -7.21
N LYS A 82 15.45 6.97 -7.73
CA LYS A 82 14.66 6.99 -8.98
C LYS A 82 13.48 7.96 -8.90
N LEU A 83 12.82 8.04 -7.73
CA LEU A 83 11.72 8.99 -7.50
C LEU A 83 12.20 10.43 -7.28
N GLN A 84 13.35 10.60 -6.61
CA GLN A 84 13.97 11.92 -6.46
C GLN A 84 14.42 12.51 -7.81
N ASP A 85 14.92 11.68 -8.73
CA ASP A 85 15.39 12.11 -10.06
C ASP A 85 14.25 12.68 -10.93
N ILE A 86 13.01 12.25 -10.69
CA ILE A 86 11.81 12.80 -11.33
C ILE A 86 11.07 13.81 -10.42
N ILE A 87 11.72 14.26 -9.34
CA ILE A 87 11.27 15.33 -8.45
C ILE A 87 9.95 14.99 -7.73
N ILE A 88 9.79 13.72 -7.29
CA ILE A 88 8.66 13.38 -6.41
C ILE A 88 8.97 13.87 -4.98
N PRO A 89 8.04 14.59 -4.32
CA PRO A 89 8.22 15.02 -2.95
C PRO A 89 8.39 13.85 -1.99
N GLU A 90 9.41 13.95 -1.14
CA GLU A 90 9.68 13.04 -0.04
C GLU A 90 9.37 13.75 1.29
N ILE A 91 8.59 13.11 2.16
CA ILE A 91 8.32 13.63 3.51
C ILE A 91 9.28 13.03 4.53
N ALA A 92 9.54 13.77 5.61
CA ALA A 92 10.42 13.33 6.71
C ALA A 92 11.83 12.89 6.25
N LYS A 93 12.38 13.53 5.21
CA LYS A 93 13.69 13.18 4.61
C LYS A 93 14.87 13.12 5.58
N SER A 94 14.82 13.86 6.67
CA SER A 94 15.86 13.88 7.71
C SER A 94 15.70 12.81 8.80
N MET A 95 14.68 11.95 8.69
CA MET A 95 14.40 10.90 9.67
C MET A 95 14.79 9.54 9.11
N ASP A 96 15.46 8.74 9.95
CA ASP A 96 15.67 7.33 9.67
C ASP A 96 14.38 6.58 10.01
N LEU A 97 13.61 6.26 8.97
CA LEU A 97 12.34 5.56 9.07
C LEU A 97 12.48 4.12 8.62
N PHE A 98 11.83 3.25 9.38
CA PHE A 98 11.80 1.82 9.13
C PHE A 98 10.37 1.35 9.02
N PHE A 99 10.11 0.49 8.05
CA PHE A 99 8.86 -0.23 7.91
C PHE A 99 9.20 -1.70 8.03
N ALA A 100 8.95 -2.25 9.21
CA ALA A 100 9.62 -3.47 9.68
C ALA A 100 11.15 -3.33 9.67
N ASP A 101 11.87 -4.34 9.19
CA ASP A 101 13.34 -4.33 9.09
C ASP A 101 13.85 -3.59 7.82
N VAL A 102 12.97 -2.90 7.08
CA VAL A 102 13.34 -2.21 5.82
C VAL A 102 13.47 -0.71 6.06
N PRO A 103 14.64 -0.08 5.79
CA PRO A 103 14.75 1.38 5.77
C PRO A 103 13.98 1.94 4.58
N VAL A 104 13.10 2.90 4.85
CA VAL A 104 12.16 3.43 3.85
C VAL A 104 12.28 4.94 3.66
N ALA A 105 11.84 5.38 2.50
CA ALA A 105 11.50 6.76 2.18
C ALA A 105 9.99 6.86 1.92
N ILE A 106 9.36 7.95 2.36
CA ILE A 106 7.93 8.20 2.15
C ILE A 106 7.75 9.23 1.04
N PHE A 107 7.15 8.83 -0.08
CA PHE A 107 6.89 9.70 -1.22
C PHE A 107 5.41 10.04 -1.37
N VAL A 108 5.15 11.28 -1.78
CA VAL A 108 3.82 11.77 -2.14
C VAL A 108 3.72 11.81 -3.67
N LEU A 109 3.10 10.79 -4.25
CA LEU A 109 2.93 10.73 -5.70
C LEU A 109 1.93 11.80 -6.19
N PRO A 110 2.02 12.24 -7.45
CA PRO A 110 0.99 13.05 -8.08
C PRO A 110 -0.35 12.32 -8.04
N GLN A 111 -1.33 12.91 -7.34
CA GLN A 111 -2.59 12.26 -7.00
C GLN A 111 -3.76 13.24 -7.10
N VAL A 112 -4.93 12.71 -7.41
CA VAL A 112 -6.21 13.43 -7.35
C VAL A 112 -6.90 13.02 -6.06
N ASN A 113 -7.14 14.00 -5.20
CA ASN A 113 -7.70 13.80 -3.88
C ASN A 113 -9.06 14.47 -3.77
N THR A 114 -9.96 13.79 -3.08
CA THR A 114 -11.29 14.27 -2.70
C THR A 114 -11.51 13.94 -1.22
N ASN A 115 -12.67 14.28 -0.69
CA ASN A 115 -13.03 13.95 0.69
C ASN A 115 -13.31 12.45 0.94
N VAL A 116 -13.37 11.62 -0.10
CA VAL A 116 -13.73 10.19 0.00
C VAL A 116 -12.87 9.27 -0.89
N THR A 117 -11.90 9.83 -1.59
CA THR A 117 -10.96 9.04 -2.39
C THR A 117 -9.68 9.82 -2.65
N SER A 118 -8.57 9.09 -2.70
CA SER A 118 -7.32 9.54 -3.31
C SER A 118 -6.92 8.57 -4.41
N SER A 119 -6.44 9.07 -5.55
CA SER A 119 -6.04 8.21 -6.67
C SER A 119 -4.78 8.72 -7.37
N VAL A 120 -3.90 7.80 -7.74
CA VAL A 120 -2.75 8.05 -8.62
C VAL A 120 -3.11 7.57 -10.02
N SER A 121 -2.74 8.35 -11.04
CA SER A 121 -3.00 7.97 -12.43
C SER A 121 -2.32 6.65 -12.79
N GLU A 122 -3.07 5.71 -13.37
CA GLU A 122 -2.53 4.45 -13.90
C GLU A 122 -1.37 4.68 -14.88
N LYS A 123 -1.47 5.73 -15.72
CA LYS A 123 -0.40 6.10 -16.65
C LYS A 123 0.88 6.46 -15.89
N PHE A 124 0.77 7.24 -14.82
CA PHE A 124 1.91 7.59 -13.98
C PHE A 124 2.49 6.35 -13.32
N TRP A 125 1.63 5.49 -12.76
CA TRP A 125 2.05 4.24 -12.11
C TRP A 125 2.82 3.32 -13.07
N GLN A 126 2.27 3.06 -14.26
CA GLN A 126 2.92 2.20 -15.25
C GLN A 126 4.24 2.80 -15.75
N GLN A 127 4.30 4.10 -15.96
CA GLN A 127 5.49 4.75 -16.51
C GLN A 127 6.61 4.89 -15.48
N TYR A 128 6.30 5.35 -14.28
CA TYR A 128 7.31 5.80 -13.32
C TYR A 128 7.56 4.85 -12.16
N ILE A 129 6.60 3.97 -11.85
CA ILE A 129 6.78 2.94 -10.82
C ILE A 129 7.15 1.62 -11.49
N ILE A 130 6.24 1.05 -12.27
CA ILE A 130 6.49 -0.24 -12.93
C ILE A 130 7.57 -0.12 -14.01
N GLY A 131 7.54 0.93 -14.82
CA GLY A 131 8.50 1.15 -15.91
C GLY A 131 9.94 1.41 -15.45
N ASN A 132 10.13 1.75 -14.17
CA ASN A 132 11.45 1.94 -13.54
C ASN A 132 11.80 0.80 -12.57
N ASP A 133 11.07 -0.32 -12.62
CA ASP A 133 11.26 -1.47 -11.75
C ASP A 133 11.28 -1.10 -10.25
N ILE A 134 10.46 -0.13 -9.85
CA ILE A 134 10.27 0.23 -8.44
C ILE A 134 9.28 -0.76 -7.84
N VAL A 135 9.67 -1.38 -6.73
CA VAL A 135 8.78 -2.26 -5.97
C VAL A 135 8.41 -1.56 -4.67
N PRO A 136 7.15 -1.15 -4.48
CA PRO A 136 6.74 -0.51 -3.24
C PRO A 136 6.89 -1.46 -2.05
N VAL A 137 7.37 -0.93 -0.94
CA VAL A 137 7.30 -1.61 0.36
C VAL A 137 5.83 -1.62 0.80
N ALA A 138 5.22 -0.45 0.87
CA ALA A 138 3.78 -0.35 1.12
C ALA A 138 3.18 0.84 0.39
N ARG A 139 1.88 0.77 0.12
CA ARG A 139 1.06 1.91 -0.27
C ARG A 139 0.04 2.13 0.84
N ILE A 140 -0.05 3.37 1.29
CA ILE A 140 -0.90 3.74 2.42
C ILE A 140 -1.79 4.89 1.98
N HIS A 141 -3.10 4.80 2.24
CA HIS A 141 -4.01 5.93 2.09
C HIS A 141 -4.81 6.18 3.36
N SER A 142 -5.47 7.33 3.45
CA SER A 142 -6.24 7.74 4.63
C SER A 142 -7.74 7.62 4.43
N HIS A 143 -8.43 7.28 5.51
CA HIS A 143 -9.80 7.64 5.78
C HIS A 143 -9.83 8.63 6.95
N TYR A 144 -10.49 9.76 6.76
CA TYR A 144 -10.54 10.78 7.81
C TYR A 144 -11.51 10.43 8.96
N VAL A 145 -12.79 10.18 8.62
CA VAL A 145 -13.86 9.83 9.59
C VAL A 145 -14.13 8.33 9.64
N LEU A 146 -13.82 7.62 8.57
CA LEU A 146 -14.21 6.21 8.46
C LEU A 146 -13.20 5.32 9.18
N ASP A 147 -13.70 4.17 9.62
CA ASP A 147 -12.85 3.08 10.08
C ASP A 147 -11.83 2.71 9.00
N ALA A 148 -10.76 2.06 9.44
CA ALA A 148 -9.83 1.47 8.50
C ALA A 148 -10.48 0.20 7.91
N TYR A 149 -10.70 0.18 6.60
CA TYR A 149 -11.20 -0.99 5.88
C TYR A 149 -10.72 -0.93 4.42
N GLN A 150 -10.77 -2.07 3.72
CA GLN A 150 -10.53 -2.13 2.29
C GLN A 150 -11.81 -1.78 1.54
N SER A 151 -11.82 -0.68 0.79
CA SER A 151 -13.00 -0.29 0.00
C SER A 151 -13.19 -1.17 -1.23
N ALA A 152 -14.39 -1.13 -1.83
CA ALA A 152 -14.65 -1.79 -3.10
C ALA A 152 -13.74 -1.25 -4.23
N THR A 153 -13.35 0.03 -4.16
CA THR A 153 -12.38 0.63 -5.07
C THR A 153 -11.00 0.01 -4.85
N ASP A 154 -10.54 -0.13 -3.61
CA ASP A 154 -9.23 -0.74 -3.33
C ASP A 154 -9.15 -2.20 -3.78
N TYR A 155 -10.26 -2.93 -3.59
CA TYR A 155 -10.38 -4.31 -4.05
C TYR A 155 -10.31 -4.41 -5.58
N SER A 156 -11.04 -3.55 -6.28
CA SER A 156 -11.19 -3.61 -7.73
C SER A 156 -10.07 -2.91 -8.53
N THR A 157 -9.26 -2.09 -7.87
CA THR A 157 -8.23 -1.27 -8.53
C THR A 157 -6.82 -1.75 -8.24
N LEU A 158 -5.87 -1.23 -9.04
CA LEU A 158 -4.41 -1.37 -8.98
C LEU A 158 -3.88 -2.60 -8.22
N ASN A 159 -3.44 -3.59 -8.99
CA ASN A 159 -2.62 -4.69 -8.49
C ASN A 159 -1.16 -4.22 -8.35
N SER A 160 -0.87 -3.47 -7.30
CA SER A 160 0.44 -2.87 -7.02
C SER A 160 1.51 -3.92 -6.80
N GLY A 161 1.13 -5.12 -6.35
CA GLY A 161 2.08 -6.14 -5.95
C GLY A 161 2.74 -5.83 -4.60
N SER A 162 2.12 -5.00 -3.75
CA SER A 162 2.68 -4.51 -2.49
C SER A 162 1.77 -4.75 -1.28
N LEU A 163 2.29 -4.46 -0.08
CA LEU A 163 1.46 -4.33 1.10
C LEU A 163 0.60 -3.07 0.94
N GLU A 164 -0.72 -3.23 1.05
CA GLU A 164 -1.69 -2.16 0.93
C GLU A 164 -2.27 -1.86 2.30
N MET A 165 -2.45 -0.58 2.60
CA MET A 165 -2.89 -0.15 3.92
C MET A 165 -3.82 1.06 3.87
N VAL A 166 -4.73 1.12 4.84
CA VAL A 166 -5.59 2.27 5.10
C VAL A 166 -5.41 2.71 6.53
N LEU A 167 -5.14 4.00 6.74
CA LEU A 167 -5.22 4.62 8.06
C LEU A 167 -6.61 5.24 8.25
N GLY A 168 -7.40 4.64 9.14
CA GLY A 168 -8.68 5.19 9.58
C GLY A 168 -8.53 6.18 10.71
N HIS A 169 -9.60 6.94 11.00
CA HIS A 169 -9.69 7.88 12.12
C HIS A 169 -8.39 8.67 12.35
N ILE A 170 -7.86 9.30 11.31
CA ILE A 170 -6.49 9.85 11.38
C ILE A 170 -6.29 10.93 12.46
N ASN A 171 -7.37 11.49 13.01
CA ASN A 171 -7.31 12.44 14.12
C ASN A 171 -7.13 11.79 15.49
N ASP A 172 -7.43 10.50 15.60
CA ASP A 172 -7.38 9.80 16.88
C ASP A 172 -5.93 9.56 17.29
N GLU A 173 -5.71 9.51 18.61
CA GLU A 173 -4.39 9.24 19.16
C GLU A 173 -3.95 7.79 18.89
N MET A 174 -4.92 6.88 18.89
CA MET A 174 -4.72 5.47 18.53
C MET A 174 -4.53 5.31 17.02
N ILE A 175 -3.76 4.29 16.64
CA ILE A 175 -3.55 3.92 15.26
C ILE A 175 -4.64 2.93 14.86
N HIS A 176 -5.39 3.28 13.82
CA HIS A 176 -6.40 2.44 13.19
C HIS A 176 -5.91 2.10 11.79
N VAL A 177 -5.51 0.86 11.56
CA VAL A 177 -4.93 0.40 10.28
C VAL A 177 -5.71 -0.79 9.76
N ALA A 178 -6.10 -0.76 8.50
CA ALA A 178 -6.45 -1.95 7.73
C ALA A 178 -5.28 -2.26 6.80
N TYR A 179 -4.94 -3.54 6.62
CA TYR A 179 -3.92 -3.93 5.67
C TYR A 179 -4.22 -5.28 5.01
N TRP A 180 -3.73 -5.45 3.79
CA TRP A 180 -3.77 -6.68 3.02
C TRP A 180 -2.56 -6.77 2.09
N LEU A 181 -2.18 -7.98 1.71
CA LEU A 181 -1.14 -8.19 0.71
C LEU A 181 -1.78 -8.36 -0.66
N ASP A 182 -1.34 -7.56 -1.62
CA ASP A 182 -1.70 -7.70 -3.01
C ASP A 182 -0.63 -8.50 -3.75
N GLU A 183 -0.85 -9.80 -3.97
CA GLU A 183 0.03 -10.64 -4.78
C GLU A 183 -0.53 -10.79 -6.20
N LYS A 184 0.25 -10.32 -7.18
CA LYS A 184 -0.10 -10.44 -8.59
C LYS A 184 -0.39 -11.90 -8.98
N GLY A 185 -1.62 -12.14 -9.44
CA GLY A 185 -2.07 -13.46 -9.90
C GLY A 185 -2.54 -14.40 -8.79
N LYS A 186 -2.68 -13.90 -7.55
CA LYS A 186 -3.30 -14.61 -6.43
C LYS A 186 -4.47 -13.82 -5.87
N ASP A 187 -5.34 -14.49 -5.14
CA ASP A 187 -6.52 -13.89 -4.50
C ASP A 187 -6.26 -13.54 -3.03
N THR A 188 -5.11 -12.91 -2.76
CA THR A 188 -4.70 -12.58 -1.39
C THR A 188 -5.39 -11.33 -0.86
N LYS A 189 -5.94 -10.48 -1.75
CA LYS A 189 -6.67 -9.25 -1.41
C LYS A 189 -7.93 -9.49 -0.57
N GLU A 190 -8.49 -10.70 -0.59
CA GLU A 190 -9.63 -11.07 0.26
C GLU A 190 -9.27 -11.13 1.75
N ASN A 191 -7.98 -11.21 2.09
CA ASN A 191 -7.50 -11.38 3.45
C ASN A 191 -7.10 -10.03 4.06
N VAL A 192 -8.09 -9.34 4.62
CA VAL A 192 -7.92 -8.03 5.26
C VAL A 192 -7.79 -8.18 6.77
N PHE A 193 -6.79 -7.51 7.34
CA PHE A 193 -6.55 -7.44 8.77
C PHE A 193 -6.72 -6.01 9.24
N VAL A 194 -7.40 -5.82 10.36
CA VAL A 194 -7.54 -4.53 11.03
C VAL A 194 -6.80 -4.57 12.35
N VAL A 195 -6.10 -3.47 12.62
CA VAL A 195 -5.38 -3.21 13.85
C VAL A 195 -5.90 -1.93 14.45
N GLU A 196 -6.24 -2.01 15.72
CA GLU A 196 -6.51 -0.87 16.57
C GLU A 196 -5.52 -0.95 17.74
N GLY A 197 -4.76 0.11 17.98
CA GLY A 197 -3.79 0.09 19.06
C GLY A 197 -2.88 1.30 19.17
N ASP A 198 -2.03 1.25 20.19
CA ASP A 198 -0.99 2.24 20.47
C ASP A 198 0.32 1.54 20.90
N LYS A 199 1.30 2.29 21.42
CA LYS A 199 2.58 1.73 21.88
C LYS A 199 2.46 0.64 22.96
N ASN A 200 1.31 0.50 23.61
CA ASN A 200 1.10 -0.37 24.77
C ASN A 200 0.27 -1.61 24.43
N GLU A 201 -0.69 -1.50 23.51
CA GLU A 201 -1.58 -2.62 23.16
C GLU A 201 -1.99 -2.54 21.68
N PHE A 202 -1.86 -3.65 20.95
CA PHE A 202 -2.37 -3.82 19.59
C PHE A 202 -3.37 -4.97 19.55
N ARG A 203 -4.52 -4.71 18.94
CA ARG A 203 -5.56 -5.71 18.71
C ARG A 203 -5.71 -5.96 17.23
N ILE A 204 -5.40 -7.18 16.80
CA ILE A 204 -5.48 -7.59 15.41
C ILE A 204 -6.72 -8.46 15.21
N LYS A 205 -7.55 -8.12 14.22
CA LYS A 205 -8.72 -8.91 13.80
C LYS A 205 -8.72 -9.05 12.28
N LYS A 206 -9.10 -10.22 11.78
CA LYS A 206 -9.39 -10.39 10.34
C LYS A 206 -10.82 -9.89 10.07
N ILE A 207 -11.01 -9.16 8.99
CA ILE A 207 -12.31 -8.62 8.58
C ILE A 207 -12.64 -9.03 7.13
N PRO A 208 -13.92 -8.99 6.71
CA PRO A 208 -14.28 -9.19 5.31
C PRO A 208 -13.68 -8.12 4.39
N SER A 209 -13.29 -8.51 3.17
CA SER A 209 -12.92 -7.58 2.10
C SER A 209 -14.14 -6.82 1.55
N GLY A 210 -13.93 -5.58 1.10
CA GLY A 210 -14.92 -4.80 0.36
C GLY A 210 -16.16 -4.36 1.14
N LYS A 211 -16.17 -4.43 2.48
CA LYS A 211 -17.27 -3.96 3.32
C LYS A 211 -16.75 -3.06 4.47
N PRO A 212 -17.38 -1.90 4.74
CA PRO A 212 -17.23 -1.24 6.03
C PRO A 212 -17.69 -2.20 7.14
N LEU A 213 -17.02 -2.19 8.29
CA LEU A 213 -17.52 -2.86 9.48
C LEU A 213 -18.82 -2.16 9.88
N GLU A 214 -19.93 -2.91 9.96
CA GLU A 214 -21.22 -2.42 10.48
C GLU A 214 -21.20 -2.28 12.00
#